data_AF-A0AAU7XYW0-F1
#
_entry.id   AF-A0AAU7XYW0-F1
#
_cell.length_a   1.000
_cell.length_b   1.000
_cell.length_c   1.000
_cell.angle_alpha   90.00
_cell.angle_beta   90.00
_cell.angle_gamma   90.00
#
_symmetry.space_group_name_H-M   'P 1'
#
loop_
_entity.id
_entity.type
_entity.pdbx_description
1 polymer ?
#
loop_
_entity_poly.entity_id
_entity_poly.type
_entity_poly.pdbx_seq_one_letter_code
_entity_poly.pdbx_strand_id
1 'polypeptide(L)' 'MDSTLRLAIGILLLAVALYLLLAPGKVSTALARFYGRYPLVRLAPERQFQSAPTLVRALGAVVAVLGLAVFFL' A
#
# COMPACT_ATOMS: atom_id res chain seq x y z
N MET A 1 -16.37 11.26 16.02
CA MET A 1 -15.22 11.71 15.21
C MET A 1 -15.74 12.87 14.36
N ASP A 2 -15.07 14.02 14.33
CA ASP A 2 -15.53 15.16 13.52
C ASP A 2 -15.73 14.75 12.06
N SER A 3 -16.85 15.13 11.45
CA SER A 3 -17.20 14.76 10.07
C SER A 3 -16.11 15.17 9.07
N THR A 4 -15.45 16.30 9.32
CA THR A 4 -14.32 16.80 8.54
C THR A 4 -13.08 15.88 8.65
N LEU A 5 -12.80 15.36 9.86
CA LEU A 5 -11.68 14.45 10.07
C LEU A 5 -11.91 13.11 9.37
N ARG A 6 -13.14 12.60 9.41
CA ARG A 6 -13.56 11.38 8.73
C ARG A 6 -13.45 11.49 7.21
N LEU A 7 -13.87 12.63 6.65
CA LEU A 7 -13.68 12.97 5.24
C LEU A 7 -12.20 13.01 4.86
N ALA A 8 -11.36 13.70 5.64
CA ALA A 8 -9.93 13.80 5.38
C ALA A 8 -9.25 12.41 5.38
N ILE A 9 -9.56 11.56 6.36
CA ILE A 9 -9.02 10.20 6.46
C ILE A 9 -9.50 9.35 5.28
N GLY A 10 -10.79 9.38 4.94
CA GLY A 10 -11.35 8.63 3.82
C GLY A 10 -10.72 9.01 2.48
N ILE A 11 -10.56 10.30 2.21
CA ILE A 11 -9.91 10.81 1.00
C ILE A 11 -8.44 10.38 0.95
N LEU A 12 -7.71 10.49 2.06
CA LEU A 12 -6.30 10.09 2.13
C LEU A 12 -6.14 8.59 1.82
N LEU A 13 -6.96 7.74 2.43
CA LEU A 13 -6.93 6.30 2.21
C LEU A 13 -7.26 5.94 0.76
N LEU A 14 -8.27 6.58 0.18
CA LEU A 14 -8.62 6.37 -1.24
C LEU A 14 -7.51 6.83 -2.18
N ALA A 15 -6.85 7.96 -1.91
CA ALA A 15 -5.74 8.43 -2.71
C ALA A 15 -4.56 7.46 -2.68
N VAL A 16 -4.23 6.93 -1.50
CA VAL A 16 -3.18 5.90 -1.33
C VAL A 16 -3.55 4.60 -2.05
N ALA A 17 -4.80 4.16 -1.94
CA ALA A 17 -5.30 2.98 -2.63
C ALA A 17 -5.20 3.11 -4.16
N LEU A 18 -5.64 4.25 -4.70
CA LEU A 18 -5.51 4.56 -6.12
C LEU A 18 -4.05 4.49 -6.58
N TYR A 19 -3.13 5.12 -5.83
CA TYR A 19 -1.71 5.10 -6.15
C TYR A 19 -1.13 3.67 -6.17
N LEU A 20 -1.50 2.84 -5.19
CA LEU A 20 -1.10 1.42 -5.12
C LEU A 20 -1.63 0.60 -6.30
N LEU A 21 -2.84 0.88 -6.77
CA LEU A 21 -3.49 0.16 -7.88
C LEU A 21 -2.97 0.59 -9.26
N LEU A 22 -2.71 1.90 -9.44
CA LEU A 22 -2.26 2.50 -10.71
C LEU A 22 -0.77 2.27 -10.97
N ALA A 23 0.08 2.31 -9.93
CA ALA A 23 1.53 2.20 -10.08
C ALA A 23 2.18 1.07 -9.25
N PRO A 24 1.64 -0.17 -9.27
CA PRO A 24 2.08 -1.24 -8.39
C PRO A 24 3.55 -1.63 -8.62
N GLY A 25 4.05 -1.53 -9.86
CA GLY A 25 5.45 -1.82 -10.19
C GLY A 25 6.44 -0.79 -9.64
N LYS A 26 6.06 0.49 -9.59
CA LYS A 26 6.91 1.53 -8.98
C LYS A 26 6.99 1.33 -7.47
N VAL A 27 5.85 1.04 -6.85
CA VAL A 27 5.75 0.80 -5.42
C VAL A 27 6.48 -0.48 -5.01
N SER A 28 6.35 -1.58 -5.76
CA SER A 28 7.10 -2.81 -5.48
C SER A 28 8.61 -2.61 -5.56
N THR A 29 9.08 -1.88 -6.56
CA THR A 29 10.51 -1.57 -6.71
C THR A 29 11.02 -0.70 -5.57
N ALA A 30 10.23 0.29 -5.15
CA ALA A 30 10.55 1.14 -4.01
C ALA A 30 10.57 0.33 -2.69
N LEU A 31 9.59 -0.57 -2.49
CA LEU A 31 9.56 -1.49 -1.35
C LEU A 31 10.79 -2.40 -1.35
N ALA A 32 11.10 -3.04 -2.47
CA ALA A 32 12.27 -3.92 -2.61
C ALA A 32 13.57 -3.17 -2.27
N ARG A 33 13.71 -1.92 -2.73
CA ARG A 33 14.87 -1.07 -2.41
C ARG A 33 14.92 -0.67 -0.93
N PHE A 34 13.77 -0.38 -0.32
CA PHE A 34 13.68 -0.01 1.09
C PHE A 34 14.04 -1.20 1.99
N TYR A 35 13.36 -2.33 1.78
CA TYR A 35 13.58 -3.54 2.57
C TYR A 35 14.91 -4.22 2.26
N GLY A 36 15.44 -4.11 1.04
CA GLY A 36 16.77 -4.63 0.67
C GLY A 36 17.92 -4.01 1.49
N ARG A 37 17.71 -2.88 2.15
CA ARG A 37 18.69 -2.26 3.06
C ARG A 37 18.64 -2.83 4.48
N TYR A 38 17.61 -3.60 4.85
CA TYR A 38 17.48 -4.14 6.20
C TYR A 38 18.34 -5.41 6.40
N PRO A 39 19.05 -5.54 7.54
CA PRO A 39 19.91 -6.70 7.82
C PRO A 39 19.15 -8.03 7.80
N LEU A 40 17.91 -8.04 8.27
CA LEU A 40 17.02 -9.22 8.33
C LEU A 40 16.67 -9.77 6.94
N VAL A 41 16.76 -8.94 5.92
CA VAL A 41 16.36 -9.21 4.54
C VAL A 41 17.52 -9.74 3.70
N ARG A 42 18.78 -9.51 4.11
CA ARG A 42 19.98 -9.95 3.37
C ARG A 42 20.09 -11.45 3.17
N LEU A 43 19.48 -12.25 4.05
CA LEU A 43 19.56 -13.71 4.01
C LEU A 43 18.47 -14.35 3.15
N ALA A 44 17.46 -13.58 2.75
CA ALA A 44 16.37 -14.08 1.96
C ALA A 44 16.72 -13.99 0.46
N PRO A 45 16.43 -15.04 -0.33
CA PRO A 45 16.75 -15.08 -1.75
C PRO A 45 16.19 -13.86 -2.49
N GLU A 46 16.96 -13.25 -3.39
CA GLU A 46 16.59 -12.02 -4.11
C GLU A 46 15.21 -12.08 -4.80
N ARG A 47 14.77 -13.29 -5.19
CA ARG A 47 13.44 -13.54 -5.77
C ARG A 47 12.27 -13.38 -4.78
N GLN A 48 12.50 -13.48 -3.47
CA GLN A 48 11.47 -13.21 -2.44
C GLN A 48 11.22 -11.72 -2.21
N PHE A 49 12.20 -10.86 -2.50
CA PHE A 49 12.06 -9.40 -2.31
C PHE A 49 11.47 -8.65 -3.50
N GLN A 50 11.26 -9.33 -4.63
CA GLN A 50 10.36 -8.82 -5.66
C GLN A 50 8.95 -8.86 -5.10
N SER A 51 8.53 -7.77 -4.43
CA SER A 51 7.14 -7.60 -4.01
C SER A 51 6.29 -7.74 -5.27
N ALA A 52 5.59 -8.86 -5.42
CA ALA A 52 4.86 -9.12 -6.65
C ALA A 52 3.89 -7.95 -6.87
N PRO A 53 3.84 -7.33 -8.07
CA PRO A 53 2.92 -6.24 -8.36
C PRO A 53 1.46 -6.59 -7.99
N THR A 54 1.14 -7.88 -8.04
CA THR A 54 -0.13 -8.46 -7.58
C THR A 54 -0.38 -8.26 -6.08
N LEU A 55 0.62 -8.43 -5.22
CA LEU A 55 0.48 -8.20 -3.77
C LEU A 55 0.28 -6.72 -3.47
N VAL A 56 0.97 -5.83 -4.19
CA VAL A 56 0.79 -4.38 -4.05
C VAL A 56 -0.63 -3.97 -4.48
N ARG A 57 -1.15 -4.55 -5.57
CA ARG A 57 -2.55 -4.36 -5.98
C ARG A 57 -3.54 -4.88 -4.95
N ALA A 58 -3.29 -6.06 -4.38
CA ALA A 58 -4.13 -6.62 -3.32
C ALA A 58 -4.16 -5.70 -2.09
N LEU A 59 -3.00 -5.16 -1.69
CA LEU A 59 -2.89 -4.18 -0.63
C LEU A 59 -3.70 -2.91 -0.96
N GLY A 60 -3.56 -2.39 -2.18
CA GLY A 60 -4.35 -1.25 -2.67
C GLY A 60 -5.86 -1.49 -2.62
N ALA A 61 -6.32 -2.69 -2.98
CA ALA A 61 -7.72 -3.06 -2.90
C ALA A 61 -8.23 -3.09 -1.45
N VAL A 62 -7.46 -3.67 -0.52
CA VAL A 62 -7.81 -3.66 0.92
C VAL A 62 -7.88 -2.23 1.46
N VAL A 63 -6.91 -1.39 1.12
CA VAL A 63 -6.90 0.02 1.52
C VAL A 63 -8.08 0.78 0.93
N ALA A 64 -8.50 0.48 -0.30
CA ALA A 64 -9.70 1.07 -0.91
C ALA A 64 -10.96 0.73 -0.12
N VAL A 65 -11.11 -0.55 0.26
CA VAL A 65 -12.26 -1.02 1.06
C VAL A 65 -12.27 -0.35 2.43
N LEU A 66 -11.11 -0.23 3.10
CA LEU A 66 -10.99 0.50 4.37
C LEU A 66 -11.32 1.99 4.21
N GLY A 67 -10.81 2.63 3.14
CA GLY A 67 -11.12 4.03 2.84
C GLY A 67 -12.61 4.27 2.62
N LEU A 68 -13.29 3.36 1.92
CA LEU A 68 -14.75 3.38 1.75
C LEU A 68 -15.47 3.15 3.08
N ALA A 69 -15.05 2.16 3.88
CA ALA A 69 -15.67 1.84 5.16
C ALA A 69 -15.63 3.02 6.13
N VAL A 70 -14.58 3.85 6.10
CA VAL A 70 -14.50 5.09 6.88
C VAL A 70 -15.65 6.05 6.55
N PHE A 71 -16.23 6.05 5.35
CA PHE A 71 -17.40 6.87 5.05
C PHE A 71 -18.70 6.33 5.67
N PHE A 72 -18.76 5.04 6.02
CA PHE A 72 -19.95 4.40 6.61
C PHE A 72 -19.90 4.23 8.13
N LEU A 73 -18.74 4.41 8.76
CA LEU A 73 -18.48 4.25 10.20
C LEU A 73 -18.52 5.54 11.04
#